data_AF-A0A7J4VJD6-F1
#
_entry.id   AF-A0A7J4VJD6-F1
#
_cell.length_a   1.000
_cell.length_b   1.000
_cell.length_c   1.000
_cell.angle_alpha   90.00
_cell.angle_beta   90.00
_cell.angle_gamma   90.00
#
_symmetry.space_group_name_H-M   'P 1'
#
loop_
_entity.id
_entity.type
_entity.pdbx_description
1 polymer ?
#
loop_
_entity_poly.entity_id
_entity_poly.type
_entity_poly.pdbx_seq_one_letter_code
_entity_poly.pdbx_strand_id
1 'polypeptide(L)'
;MRRLPTTLWAMALGFVIVNAVSAWGDGFENVILSSTKDAKESEATFTTDTPKIFVQAHMTDAVKSGSTVVVSWIAVDTGGAAPPNYKIDEVSLHVILANVIDSALSKPNNGWPVGDYNVVFSVDGAVRETIDFKVK
;
A
#
# COMPACT_ATOMS: atom_id res chain seq x y z
N MET A 1 -58.88 -9.59 14.27
CA MET A 1 -58.27 -9.80 12.94
C MET A 1 -58.12 -8.46 12.25
N ARG A 2 -56.92 -8.17 11.70
CA ARG A 2 -56.61 -7.19 10.62
C ARG A 2 -56.75 -5.69 10.94
N ARG A 3 -55.83 -4.78 10.59
CA ARG A 3 -54.39 -4.76 10.24
C ARG A 3 -53.93 -3.31 10.46
N LEU A 4 -52.74 -3.10 11.02
CA LEU A 4 -51.99 -1.85 10.83
C LEU A 4 -51.45 -1.79 9.39
N PRO A 5 -51.26 -0.58 8.85
CA PRO A 5 -49.99 -0.30 8.20
C PRO A 5 -49.42 1.01 8.74
N THR A 6 -48.47 0.89 9.66
CA THR A 6 -47.56 1.99 10.01
C THR A 6 -46.61 2.19 8.84
N THR A 7 -46.59 3.42 8.37
CA THR A 7 -45.81 3.96 7.25
C THR A 7 -44.34 3.58 7.32
N LEU A 8 -43.82 3.07 6.19
CA LEU A 8 -42.40 2.89 5.91
C LEU A 8 -41.70 4.25 5.96
N TRP A 9 -40.76 4.44 6.88
CA TRP A 9 -39.70 5.44 6.72
C TRP A 9 -38.53 4.75 6.02
N ALA A 10 -38.39 5.00 4.72
CA ALA A 10 -37.20 4.67 3.98
C ALA A 10 -36.07 5.64 4.40
N MET A 11 -35.19 5.21 5.31
CA MET A 11 -33.88 5.83 5.46
C MET A 11 -33.07 5.45 4.22
N ALA A 12 -32.98 6.37 3.27
CA ALA A 12 -32.00 6.28 2.20
C ALA A 12 -30.62 6.47 2.82
N LEU A 13 -29.92 5.36 3.09
CA LEU A 13 -28.48 5.36 3.30
C LEU A 13 -27.84 5.78 1.98
N GLY A 14 -27.49 7.06 1.87
CA GLY A 14 -26.66 7.55 0.78
C GLY A 14 -25.27 6.92 0.88
N PHE A 15 -25.06 5.83 0.15
CA PHE A 15 -23.71 5.37 -0.14
C PHE A 15 -23.08 6.39 -1.09
N VAL A 16 -22.24 7.27 -0.55
CA VAL A 16 -21.23 7.94 -1.38
C VAL A 16 -20.21 6.87 -1.73
N ILE A 17 -20.38 6.27 -2.90
CA ILE A 17 -19.30 5.51 -3.53
C ILE A 17 -18.28 6.56 -3.92
N VAL A 18 -17.26 6.76 -3.08
CA VAL A 18 -16.05 7.44 -3.51
C VAL A 18 -15.42 6.48 -4.51
N ASN A 19 -15.70 6.70 -5.79
CA ASN A 19 -14.86 6.14 -6.84
C ASN A 19 -13.52 6.85 -6.68
N ALA A 20 -12.60 6.26 -5.92
CA ALA A 20 -11.19 6.56 -6.09
C ALA A 20 -10.89 6.17 -7.53
N VAL A 21 -10.89 7.14 -8.43
CA VAL A 21 -10.19 7.00 -9.71
C VAL A 21 -8.79 6.57 -9.29
N SER A 22 -8.36 5.40 -9.72
CA SER A 22 -6.94 5.07 -9.71
C SER A 22 -6.27 6.04 -10.66
N ALA A 23 -6.03 7.26 -10.17
CA ALA A 23 -4.94 8.07 -10.66
C ALA A 23 -3.74 7.17 -10.45
N TRP A 24 -3.17 6.65 -11.53
CA TRP A 24 -1.84 6.07 -11.48
C TRP A 24 -0.99 7.11 -10.75
N GLY A 25 -0.32 6.71 -9.68
CA GLY A 25 0.33 7.65 -8.78
C GLY A 25 1.19 8.61 -9.57
N ASP A 26 0.86 9.90 -9.47
CA ASP A 26 1.63 10.96 -10.12
C ASP A 26 3.03 10.97 -9.49
N GLY A 27 4.00 10.36 -10.18
CA GLY A 27 5.39 10.25 -9.73
C GLY A 27 6.07 8.91 -9.98
N PHE A 28 5.32 7.80 -10.10
CA PHE A 28 5.92 6.46 -10.19
C PHE A 28 5.33 5.63 -11.32
N GLU A 29 6.17 4.84 -11.97
CA GLU A 29 5.79 3.88 -13.00
C GLU A 29 6.54 2.56 -12.79
N ASN A 30 6.11 1.49 -13.46
CA ASN A 30 6.73 0.16 -13.34
C ASN A 30 6.92 -0.29 -11.89
N VAL A 31 5.91 -0.04 -11.05
CA VAL A 31 5.92 -0.42 -9.65
C VAL A 31 5.77 -1.94 -9.55
N ILE A 32 6.78 -2.60 -8.98
CA ILE A 32 6.84 -4.06 -8.88
C ILE A 32 7.09 -4.43 -7.42
N LEU A 33 6.13 -5.15 -6.83
CA LEU A 33 6.22 -5.76 -5.50
C LEU A 33 6.40 -7.27 -5.69
N SER A 34 7.45 -7.89 -5.16
CA SER A 34 7.70 -9.33 -5.38
C SER A 34 8.53 -9.95 -4.26
N SER A 35 8.44 -11.27 -4.11
CA SER A 35 9.31 -12.07 -3.24
C SER A 35 10.69 -12.34 -3.88
N THR A 36 10.85 -11.99 -5.16
CA THR A 36 12.10 -12.10 -5.92
C THR A 36 12.67 -10.71 -6.19
N LYS A 37 13.95 -10.51 -5.89
CA LYS A 37 14.64 -9.27 -6.21
C LYS A 37 14.70 -9.08 -7.74
N ASP A 38 14.51 -7.84 -8.20
CA ASP A 38 14.58 -7.46 -9.61
C ASP A 38 13.55 -8.22 -10.50
N ALA A 39 12.43 -8.62 -9.91
CA ALA A 39 11.32 -9.25 -10.62
C ALA A 39 10.76 -8.33 -11.71
N LYS A 40 10.13 -8.93 -12.72
CA LYS A 40 9.50 -8.19 -13.84
C LYS A 40 7.99 -8.06 -13.69
N GLU A 41 7.40 -8.83 -12.78
CA GLU A 41 5.97 -8.90 -12.54
C GLU A 41 5.70 -8.77 -11.04
N SER A 42 4.58 -8.14 -10.70
CA SER A 42 4.19 -7.93 -9.31
C SER A 42 3.38 -9.12 -8.78
N GLU A 43 3.65 -9.47 -7.53
CA GLU A 43 2.82 -10.30 -6.68
C GLU A 43 1.94 -9.40 -5.79
N ALA A 44 0.72 -9.86 -5.48
CA ALA A 44 -0.17 -9.20 -4.54
C ALA A 44 -0.42 -10.05 -3.29
N THR A 45 0.20 -11.22 -3.20
CA THR A 45 0.00 -12.13 -2.09
C THR A 45 1.28 -12.91 -1.78
N PHE A 46 1.62 -12.94 -0.50
CA PHE A 46 2.78 -13.63 0.04
C PHE A 46 2.34 -14.62 1.12
N THR A 47 3.23 -15.53 1.50
CA THR A 47 2.98 -16.46 2.60
C THR A 47 3.62 -15.97 3.88
N THR A 48 3.19 -16.50 5.01
CA THR A 48 3.79 -16.21 6.33
C THR A 48 5.29 -16.51 6.39
N ASP A 49 5.78 -17.35 5.49
CA ASP A 49 7.18 -17.78 5.41
C ASP A 49 8.02 -17.09 4.33
N THR A 50 7.43 -16.21 3.51
CA THR A 50 8.16 -15.46 2.48
C THR A 50 9.40 -14.79 3.09
N PRO A 51 10.64 -15.13 2.67
CA PRO A 51 11.83 -14.65 3.39
C PRO A 51 12.02 -13.14 3.36
N LYS A 52 11.65 -12.52 2.24
CA LYS A 52 11.79 -11.09 2.01
C LYS A 52 10.82 -10.63 0.93
N ILE A 53 10.30 -9.42 1.06
CA ILE A 53 9.44 -8.78 0.06
C ILE A 53 10.20 -7.55 -0.43
N PHE A 54 10.30 -7.41 -1.74
CA PHE A 54 10.96 -6.30 -2.43
C PHE A 54 9.92 -5.44 -3.11
N VAL A 55 10.14 -4.14 -3.13
CA VAL A 55 9.41 -3.20 -3.97
C VAL A 55 10.42 -2.38 -4.75
N GLN A 56 10.13 -2.14 -6.03
CA GLN A 56 10.87 -1.22 -6.87
C GLN A 56 9.92 -0.39 -7.71
N ALA A 57 10.30 0.83 -8.04
CA ALA A 57 9.56 1.70 -8.93
C ALA A 57 10.51 2.62 -9.70
N HIS A 58 10.14 2.93 -10.94
CA HIS A 58 10.77 3.99 -11.70
C HIS A 58 10.11 5.33 -11.32
N MET A 59 10.92 6.32 -11.02
CA MET A 59 10.47 7.71 -10.84
C MET A 59 10.25 8.34 -12.20
N THR A 60 9.07 8.95 -12.37
CA THR A 60 8.75 9.75 -13.56
C THR A 60 9.29 11.17 -13.42
N ASP A 61 9.18 11.97 -14.48
CA ASP A 61 9.56 13.38 -14.45
C ASP A 61 8.76 14.21 -13.44
N ALA A 62 7.66 13.69 -12.87
CA ALA A 62 6.93 14.39 -11.81
C ALA A 62 7.73 14.44 -10.48
N VAL A 63 8.65 13.49 -10.25
CA VAL A 63 9.57 13.51 -9.10
C VAL A 63 10.82 14.28 -9.48
N LYS A 64 10.95 15.51 -8.98
CA LYS A 64 12.05 16.42 -9.37
C LYS A 64 13.32 16.14 -8.58
N SER A 65 14.47 16.46 -9.17
CA SER A 65 15.74 16.56 -8.41
C SER A 65 15.57 17.54 -7.24
N GLY A 66 16.10 17.18 -6.08
CA GLY A 66 15.91 17.85 -4.79
C GLY A 66 14.74 17.33 -3.96
N SER A 67 13.81 16.56 -4.54
CA SER A 67 12.69 15.97 -3.78
C SER A 67 13.19 14.86 -2.85
N THR A 68 12.45 14.62 -1.77
CA THR A 68 12.66 13.47 -0.90
C THR A 68 11.56 12.44 -1.14
N VAL A 69 11.94 11.27 -1.63
CA VAL A 69 11.04 10.12 -1.76
C VAL A 69 11.14 9.26 -0.52
N VAL A 70 10.00 8.85 0.04
CA VAL A 70 9.94 7.90 1.15
C VAL A 70 9.07 6.71 0.77
N VAL A 71 9.57 5.50 1.00
CA VAL A 71 8.83 4.24 0.87
C VAL A 71 8.56 3.71 2.27
N SER A 72 7.30 3.69 2.68
CA SER A 72 6.85 3.20 3.99
C SER A 72 6.15 1.85 3.86
N TRP A 73 6.46 0.93 4.76
CA TRP A 73 5.79 -0.35 4.91
C TRP A 73 4.80 -0.28 6.06
N ILE A 74 3.54 -0.65 5.82
CA ILE A 74 2.46 -0.48 6.78
C ILE A 74 1.70 -1.80 6.95
N ALA A 75 1.53 -2.25 8.19
CA ALA A 75 0.56 -3.28 8.55
C ALA A 75 -0.80 -2.60 8.74
N VAL A 76 -1.73 -2.81 7.82
CA VAL A 76 -3.05 -2.16 7.85
C VAL A 76 -3.94 -2.85 8.88
N ASP A 77 -4.12 -4.16 8.74
CA ASP A 77 -4.84 -4.99 9.67
C ASP A 77 -4.21 -6.39 9.71
N THR A 78 -3.79 -6.81 10.90
CA THR A 78 -3.12 -8.11 11.13
C THR A 78 -3.87 -8.95 12.16
N GLY A 79 -5.17 -8.67 12.37
CA GLY A 79 -5.98 -9.41 13.35
C GLY A 79 -5.47 -9.28 14.79
N GLY A 80 -4.77 -8.19 15.11
CA GLY A 80 -4.25 -7.88 16.44
C GLY A 80 -2.75 -8.21 16.66
N ALA A 81 -2.01 -8.69 15.65
CA ALA A 81 -0.56 -8.89 15.78
C ALA A 81 0.21 -7.56 15.86
N ALA A 82 -0.31 -6.51 15.22
CA ALA A 82 0.14 -5.12 15.33
C ALA A 82 -1.09 -4.20 15.47
N PRO A 83 -0.93 -2.97 16.01
CA PRO A 83 -1.97 -1.95 15.95
C PRO A 83 -2.41 -1.70 14.49
N PRO A 84 -3.69 -1.33 14.24
CA PRO A 84 -4.13 -0.96 12.90
C PRO A 84 -3.31 0.21 12.32
N ASN A 85 -2.98 0.13 11.02
CA ASN A 85 -2.13 1.10 10.31
C ASN A 85 -0.75 1.32 10.95
N TYR A 86 -0.15 0.26 11.50
CA TYR A 86 1.18 0.33 12.10
C TYR A 86 2.28 0.45 11.03
N LYS A 87 3.06 1.54 11.08
CA LYS A 87 4.24 1.71 10.22
C LYS A 87 5.35 0.76 10.72
N ILE A 88 5.70 -0.21 9.89
CA ILE A 88 6.69 -1.25 10.19
C ILE A 88 8.10 -0.69 10.01
N ASP A 89 8.35 -0.08 8.85
CA ASP A 89 9.66 0.44 8.47
C ASP A 89 9.51 1.49 7.35
N GLU A 90 10.53 2.29 7.13
CA GLU A 90 10.60 3.21 5.99
C GLU A 90 12.04 3.42 5.49
N VAL A 91 12.17 3.70 4.19
CA VAL A 91 13.43 4.17 3.60
C VAL A 91 13.22 5.49 2.89
N SER A 92 14.22 6.36 2.95
CA SER A 92 14.18 7.68 2.30
C SER A 92 15.31 7.83 1.28
N LEU A 93 14.98 8.38 0.11
CA LEU A 93 15.92 8.74 -0.94
C LEU A 93 15.80 10.24 -1.22
N HIS A 94 16.92 10.95 -1.11
CA HIS A 94 17.04 12.31 -1.61
C HIS A 94 17.44 12.28 -3.10
N VAL A 95 16.56 12.77 -3.97
CA VAL A 95 16.71 12.60 -5.42
C VAL A 95 17.73 13.60 -5.97
N ILE A 96 18.83 13.11 -6.51
CA ILE A 96 19.81 13.94 -7.23
C ILE A 96 19.88 13.53 -8.70
N LEU A 97 20.30 12.28 -8.98
CA LEU A 97 20.39 11.68 -10.31
C LEU A 97 19.67 10.32 -10.45
N ALA A 98 19.19 9.75 -9.35
CA ALA A 98 18.52 8.45 -9.38
C ALA A 98 17.12 8.59 -9.99
N ASN A 99 16.76 7.63 -10.84
CA ASN A 99 15.42 7.51 -11.45
C ASN A 99 14.71 6.21 -11.03
N VAL A 100 15.31 5.41 -10.15
CA VAL A 100 14.72 4.20 -9.57
C VAL A 100 14.83 4.28 -8.06
N ILE A 101 13.80 3.83 -7.38
CA ILE A 101 13.82 3.62 -5.94
C ILE A 101 13.41 2.18 -5.64
N ASP A 102 14.12 1.56 -4.71
CA ASP A 102 13.83 0.23 -4.21
C ASP A 102 13.81 0.22 -2.67
N SER A 103 13.03 -0.71 -2.12
CA SER A 103 12.99 -1.02 -0.70
C SER A 103 12.70 -2.50 -0.52
N ALA A 104 13.04 -3.04 0.64
CA ALA A 104 12.72 -4.42 0.94
C ALA A 104 12.53 -4.62 2.44
N LEU A 105 11.57 -5.47 2.79
CA LEU A 105 11.25 -5.82 4.16
C LEU A 105 11.48 -7.32 4.38
N SER A 106 12.29 -7.64 5.39
CA SER A 106 12.62 -9.02 5.74
C SER A 106 11.56 -9.63 6.64
N LYS A 107 11.38 -10.95 6.53
CA LYS A 107 10.48 -11.71 7.40
C LYS A 107 10.77 -11.45 8.89
N PRO A 108 9.76 -11.14 9.72
CA PRO A 108 9.91 -11.12 11.17
C PRO A 108 10.29 -12.50 11.73
N ASN A 109 10.82 -12.55 12.96
CA ASN A 109 11.27 -13.81 13.58
C ASN A 109 10.20 -14.91 13.61
N ASN A 110 8.94 -14.54 13.83
CA ASN A 110 7.81 -15.48 13.93
C ASN A 110 7.02 -15.60 12.61
N GLY A 111 7.60 -15.17 11.49
CA GLY A 111 6.88 -15.07 10.21
C GLY A 111 6.09 -13.77 10.08
N TRP A 112 5.56 -13.55 8.88
CA TRP A 112 4.64 -12.44 8.63
C TRP A 112 3.29 -12.71 9.30
N PRO A 113 2.73 -11.77 10.07
CA PRO A 113 1.34 -11.86 10.49
C PRO A 113 0.41 -11.97 9.27
N VAL A 114 -0.59 -12.86 9.33
CA VAL A 114 -1.64 -12.91 8.30
C VAL A 114 -2.42 -11.60 8.34
N GLY A 115 -2.66 -10.98 7.19
CA GLY A 115 -3.31 -9.67 7.16
C GLY A 115 -3.15 -8.88 5.88
N ASP A 116 -3.60 -7.64 5.98
CA ASP A 116 -3.58 -6.60 4.96
C ASP A 116 -2.42 -5.63 5.20
N TYR A 117 -1.71 -5.31 4.13
CA TYR A 117 -0.49 -4.51 4.18
C TYR A 117 -0.42 -3.55 3.00
N ASN A 118 0.25 -2.44 3.23
CA ASN A 118 0.48 -1.43 2.21
C ASN A 118 1.97 -1.09 2.10
N VAL A 119 2.41 -0.83 0.88
CA VAL A 119 3.61 -0.04 0.61
C VAL A 119 3.17 1.33 0.12
N VAL A 120 3.65 2.39 0.78
CA VAL A 120 3.26 3.77 0.46
C VAL A 120 4.48 4.53 -0.02
N PHE A 121 4.39 5.10 -1.22
CA PHE A 121 5.39 6.00 -1.77
C PHE A 121 4.91 7.43 -1.56
N SER A 122 5.76 8.25 -0.98
CA SER A 122 5.50 9.68 -0.81
C SER A 122 6.65 10.52 -1.36
N VAL A 123 6.32 11.72 -1.83
CA VAL A 123 7.28 12.72 -2.33
C VAL A 123 7.05 13.99 -1.53
N ASP A 124 8.08 14.44 -0.83
CA ASP A 124 8.05 15.62 0.05
C ASP A 124 6.89 15.59 1.06
N GLY A 125 6.61 14.38 1.58
CA GLY A 125 5.55 14.13 2.57
C GLY A 125 4.15 13.95 2.00
N ALA A 126 3.94 14.14 0.69
CA ALA A 126 2.66 13.86 0.03
C ALA A 126 2.63 12.43 -0.52
N VAL A 127 1.61 11.64 -0.15
CA VAL A 127 1.40 10.30 -0.72
C VAL A 127 1.12 10.40 -2.22
N ARG A 128 1.83 9.58 -3.00
CA ARG A 128 1.73 9.54 -4.46
C ARG A 128 1.28 8.18 -4.98
N GLU A 129 1.77 7.10 -4.39
CA GLU A 129 1.40 5.74 -4.78
C GLU A 129 1.17 4.90 -3.53
N THR A 130 0.22 3.97 -3.61
CA THR A 130 -0.05 2.99 -2.56
C THR A 130 -0.29 1.64 -3.21
N ILE A 131 0.51 0.64 -2.81
CA ILE A 131 0.39 -0.73 -3.29
C ILE A 131 -0.10 -1.60 -2.14
N ASP A 132 -1.26 -2.22 -2.34
CA ASP A 132 -1.84 -3.14 -1.38
C ASP A 132 -1.32 -4.57 -1.64
N PHE A 133 -1.02 -5.29 -0.57
CA PHE A 133 -0.73 -6.73 -0.62
C PHE A 133 -1.28 -7.46 0.59
N LYS A 134 -1.40 -8.78 0.45
CA LYS A 134 -1.89 -9.67 1.51
C LYS A 134 -0.83 -10.69 1.91
N VAL A 135 -0.80 -11.03 3.19
CA VAL A 135 -0.13 -12.24 3.68
C VAL A 135 -1.21 -13.24 4.07
N LYS A 136 -1.15 -14.46 3.53
CA LYS A 136 -2.10 -15.54 3.82
C LYS A 136 -1.45 -16.90 3.92
#